data_AF-A0A7S0CPF2-F1
#
_entry.id   AF-A0A7S0CPF2-F1
#
_cell.length_a   1.000
_cell.length_b   1.000
_cell.length_c   1.000
_cell.angle_alpha   90.00
_cell.angle_beta   90.00
_cell.angle_gamma   90.00
#
_symmetry.space_group_name_H-M   'P 1'
#
loop_
_entity.id
_entity.type
_entity.pdbx_description
1 polymer ?
#
loop_
_entity_poly.entity_id
_entity_poly.type
_entity_poly.pdbx_seq_one_letter_code
_entity_poly.pdbx_strand_id
1 'polypeptide(L)'
;MNISVSARRESPLKWKLLALFTFGEALSVGWISSFYHPRTVISAMVVTSISTGVITLYTLLQRNPKYDLSQWGAGLSSAGIIFLLYGVVNLLEIFGIIPRGFLPFSDVIYSALGATLFSFYLAYHTRLIVSGKSTKYQMNDKDYIFGAMCLYNDIINIFIFLLRLLEDRDSGR
;
A
#
# COMPACT_ATOMS: atom_id res chain seq x y z
N MET A 1 -22.11 -18.40 -23.51
CA MET A 1 -20.94 -19.24 -23.17
C MET A 1 -20.82 -19.31 -21.64
N ASN A 2 -21.52 -20.26 -21.01
CA ASN A 2 -21.53 -20.45 -19.56
C ASN A 2 -20.31 -21.25 -19.13
N ILE A 3 -19.17 -20.57 -18.99
CA ILE A 3 -18.00 -21.14 -18.34
C ILE A 3 -18.40 -21.41 -16.88
N SER A 4 -18.40 -22.68 -16.48
CA SER A 4 -18.79 -23.10 -15.13
C SER A 4 -18.02 -22.27 -14.10
N VAL A 5 -18.73 -21.81 -13.05
CA VAL A 5 -18.15 -20.94 -12.01
C VAL A 5 -16.89 -21.58 -11.42
N SER A 6 -16.84 -22.91 -11.36
CA SER A 6 -15.71 -23.75 -10.93
C SER A 6 -14.46 -23.62 -11.81
N ALA A 7 -14.57 -23.69 -13.15
CA ALA A 7 -13.42 -23.52 -14.05
C ALA A 7 -12.84 -22.09 -14.01
N ARG A 8 -13.67 -21.11 -13.62
CA ARG A 8 -13.25 -19.72 -13.39
C ARG A 8 -12.58 -19.52 -12.03
N ARG A 9 -12.83 -20.41 -11.07
CA ARG A 9 -12.24 -20.40 -9.71
C ARG A 9 -10.83 -20.98 -9.70
N GLU A 10 -10.57 -22.01 -10.49
CA GLU A 10 -9.27 -22.69 -10.57
C GLU A 10 -8.43 -22.27 -11.79
N SER A 11 -8.54 -21.02 -12.24
CA SER A 11 -7.65 -20.58 -13.33
C SER A 11 -6.21 -20.45 -12.79
N PRO A 12 -5.24 -21.23 -13.28
CA PRO A 12 -3.83 -21.15 -12.85
C PRO A 12 -3.22 -19.78 -13.19
N LEU A 13 -3.89 -18.99 -14.04
CA LEU A 13 -3.49 -17.65 -14.41
C LEU A 13 -3.41 -16.70 -13.19
N LYS A 14 -4.21 -16.93 -12.14
CA LYS A 14 -4.23 -16.03 -10.98
C LYS A 14 -2.91 -16.06 -10.19
N TRP A 15 -2.34 -17.25 -9.99
CA TRP A 15 -1.05 -17.40 -9.32
C TRP A 15 0.10 -16.83 -10.14
N LYS A 16 0.04 -16.99 -11.47
CA LYS A 16 0.99 -16.35 -12.40
C LYS A 16 0.90 -14.83 -12.32
N LEU A 17 -0.31 -14.27 -12.24
CA LEU A 17 -0.52 -12.84 -12.07
C LEU A 17 0.04 -12.32 -10.74
N LEU A 18 -0.22 -13.04 -9.65
CA LEU A 18 0.34 -12.70 -8.33
C LEU A 18 1.87 -12.74 -8.36
N ALA A 19 2.45 -13.80 -8.90
CA ALA A 19 3.90 -13.93 -9.01
C ALA A 19 4.52 -12.81 -9.86
N LEU A 20 3.91 -12.48 -11.00
CA LEU A 20 4.35 -11.38 -11.87
C LEU A 20 4.27 -10.03 -11.15
N PHE A 21 3.16 -9.78 -10.43
CA PHE A 21 2.97 -8.58 -9.64
C PHE A 21 4.03 -8.44 -8.54
N THR A 22 4.18 -9.47 -7.69
CA THR A 22 5.17 -9.46 -6.61
C THR A 22 6.60 -9.32 -7.13
N PHE A 23 6.92 -9.96 -8.27
CA PHE A 23 8.24 -9.83 -8.88
C PHE A 23 8.48 -8.41 -9.45
N GLY A 24 7.50 -7.84 -10.14
CA GLY A 24 7.59 -6.47 -10.66
C GLY A 24 7.77 -5.43 -9.55
N GLU A 25 7.01 -5.58 -8.46
CA GLU A 25 7.18 -4.73 -7.28
C GLU A 25 8.54 -4.93 -6.60
N ALA A 26 9.00 -6.17 -6.45
CA ALA A 26 10.32 -6.45 -5.86
C ALA A 26 11.46 -5.80 -6.66
N LEU A 27 11.39 -5.84 -7.99
CA LEU A 27 12.34 -5.14 -8.86
C LEU A 27 12.24 -3.62 -8.72
N SER A 28 11.02 -3.08 -8.66
CA SER A 28 10.79 -1.64 -8.53
C SER A 28 11.33 -1.11 -7.20
N VAL A 29 11.02 -1.79 -6.10
CA VAL A 29 11.49 -1.48 -4.75
C VAL A 29 13.00 -1.66 -4.63
N GLY A 30 13.56 -2.72 -5.23
CA GLY A 30 15.00 -2.95 -5.27
C GLY A 30 15.74 -1.83 -6.00
N TRP A 31 15.20 -1.36 -7.13
CA TRP A 31 15.76 -0.24 -7.86
C TRP A 31 15.68 1.07 -7.05
N ILE A 32 14.52 1.39 -6.47
CA ILE A 32 14.36 2.58 -5.60
C ILE A 32 15.36 2.51 -4.43
N SER A 33 15.45 1.37 -3.75
CA SER A 33 16.31 1.21 -2.57
C SER A 33 17.80 1.34 -2.89
N SER A 34 18.21 1.12 -4.14
CA SER A 34 19.61 1.29 -4.56
C SER A 34 20.11 2.73 -4.50
N PHE A 35 19.19 3.71 -4.44
CA PHE A 35 19.51 5.13 -4.29
C PHE A 35 19.65 5.60 -2.83
N TYR A 36 19.43 4.71 -1.85
CA TYR A 36 19.45 5.04 -0.42
C TYR A 36 20.61 4.36 0.30
N HIS A 37 21.03 4.94 1.43
CA HIS A 37 22.07 4.33 2.25
C HIS A 37 21.60 2.99 2.85
N PRO A 38 22.44 1.93 2.86
CA PRO A 38 22.03 0.61 3.37
C PRO A 38 21.53 0.63 4.82
N ARG A 39 22.08 1.52 5.66
CA ARG A 39 21.63 1.70 7.06
C ARG A 39 20.20 2.21 7.13
N THR A 40 19.85 3.16 6.28
CA THR A 40 18.51 3.77 6.18
C THR A 40 17.52 2.76 5.64
N VAL A 41 17.90 1.98 4.62
CA VAL A 41 17.10 0.88 4.07
C VAL A 41 16.76 -0.15 5.15
N ILE A 42 17.75 -0.65 5.89
CA ILE A 42 17.54 -1.64 6.95
C ILE A 42 16.64 -1.06 8.05
N SER A 43 16.86 0.20 8.44
CA SER A 43 16.03 0.87 9.45
C SER A 43 14.58 1.00 9.00
N ALA A 44 14.35 1.41 7.75
CA ALA A 44 13.01 1.49 7.16
C ALA A 44 12.33 0.11 7.12
N MET A 45 13.06 -0.95 6.74
CA MET A 45 12.53 -2.33 6.73
C MET A 45 12.07 -2.78 8.12
N VAL A 46 12.85 -2.50 9.16
CA VAL A 46 12.51 -2.86 10.55
C VAL A 46 11.26 -2.09 11.00
N VAL A 47 11.20 -0.78 10.76
CA VAL A 47 10.05 0.06 11.16
C VAL A 47 8.78 -0.35 10.40
N THR A 48 8.88 -0.66 9.10
CA THR A 48 7.75 -1.18 8.33
C THR A 48 7.29 -2.53 8.87
N SER A 49 8.20 -3.45 9.18
CA SER A 49 7.85 -4.77 9.70
C SER A 49 7.12 -4.68 11.04
N ILE A 50 7.57 -3.81 11.94
CA ILE A 50 6.91 -3.57 13.22
C ILE A 50 5.54 -2.91 13.00
N SER A 51 5.48 -1.84 12.20
CA SER A 51 4.25 -1.09 11.94
C SER A 51 3.17 -1.99 11.34
N THR A 52 3.54 -2.77 10.31
CA THR A 52 2.62 -3.70 9.65
C THR A 52 2.15 -4.78 10.60
N GLY A 53 3.04 -5.40 11.38
CA GLY A 53 2.67 -6.38 12.40
C GLY A 53 1.71 -5.83 13.45
N VAL A 54 1.97 -4.63 13.97
CA VAL A 54 1.12 -3.95 14.96
C VAL A 54 -0.25 -3.63 14.38
N ILE A 55 -0.31 -3.05 13.17
CA ILE A 55 -1.57 -2.69 12.52
C ILE A 55 -2.40 -3.95 12.22
N THR A 56 -1.79 -4.97 11.63
CA THR A 56 -2.47 -6.23 11.32
C THR A 56 -2.98 -6.90 12.58
N LEU A 57 -2.17 -6.98 13.64
CA LEU A 57 -2.60 -7.57 14.92
C LEU A 57 -3.75 -6.77 15.54
N TYR A 58 -3.64 -5.44 15.57
CA TYR A 58 -4.71 -4.57 16.05
C TYR A 58 -6.01 -4.83 15.29
N THR A 59 -5.97 -4.86 13.95
CA THR A 59 -7.16 -5.11 13.12
C THR A 59 -7.76 -6.50 13.34
N LEU A 60 -6.93 -7.52 13.55
CA LEU A 60 -7.38 -8.90 13.83
C LEU A 60 -8.06 -9.02 15.20
N LEU A 61 -7.51 -8.35 16.22
CA LEU A 61 -8.05 -8.38 17.59
C LEU A 61 -9.29 -7.48 17.74
N GLN A 62 -9.46 -6.49 16.86
CA GLN A 62 -10.58 -5.55 16.92
C GLN A 62 -11.91 -6.20 16.49
N ARG A 63 -12.67 -6.67 17.49
CA ARG A 63 -14.01 -7.27 17.29
C ARG A 63 -15.17 -6.29 17.42
N ASN A 64 -14.91 -5.09 17.92
CA ASN A 64 -15.96 -4.10 18.18
C ASN A 64 -16.53 -3.52 16.86
N PRO A 65 -17.82 -3.71 16.55
CA PRO A 65 -18.44 -3.22 15.31
C PRO A 65 -18.56 -1.69 15.24
N LYS A 66 -18.37 -0.98 16.35
CA LYS A 66 -18.30 0.49 16.38
C LYS A 66 -17.07 1.05 15.65
N TYR A 67 -16.03 0.24 15.51
CA TYR A 67 -14.79 0.59 14.83
C TYR A 67 -14.64 -0.20 13.53
N ASP A 68 -15.76 -0.45 12.83
CA ASP A 68 -15.72 -1.18 11.57
C ASP A 68 -15.13 -0.29 10.47
N LEU A 69 -13.81 -0.41 10.29
CA LEU A 69 -13.05 0.34 9.29
C LEU A 69 -13.59 0.12 7.86
N SER A 70 -14.34 -0.96 7.60
CA SER A 70 -14.94 -1.25 6.30
C SER A 70 -15.83 -0.12 5.77
N GLN A 71 -16.39 0.71 6.65
CA GLN A 71 -17.26 1.84 6.28
C GLN A 71 -16.49 3.04 5.74
N TRP A 72 -15.17 3.08 5.95
CA TRP A 72 -14.32 4.20 5.55
C TRP A 72 -13.84 4.07 4.10
N GLY A 73 -14.24 3.03 3.38
CA GLY A 73 -13.73 2.72 2.04
C GLY A 73 -13.83 3.88 1.05
N ALA A 74 -14.97 4.59 1.02
CA ALA A 74 -15.14 5.76 0.15
C ALA A 74 -14.20 6.92 0.53
N GLY A 75 -14.00 7.16 1.83
CA GLY A 75 -13.12 8.21 2.34
C GLY A 75 -11.64 7.90 2.13
N LEU A 76 -11.21 6.65 2.35
CA LEU A 76 -9.85 6.24 2.00
C LEU A 76 -9.61 6.35 0.50
N SER A 77 -10.54 5.84 -0.32
CA SER A 77 -10.41 5.88 -1.78
C SER A 77 -10.26 7.31 -2.32
N SER A 78 -11.06 8.25 -1.82
CA SER A 78 -10.94 9.66 -2.22
C SER A 78 -9.61 10.27 -1.77
N ALA A 79 -9.17 9.99 -0.54
CA ALA A 79 -7.86 10.42 -0.05
C ALA A 79 -6.71 9.82 -0.88
N GLY A 80 -6.83 8.55 -1.29
CA GLY A 80 -5.86 7.88 -2.15
C GLY A 80 -5.76 8.51 -3.53
N ILE A 81 -6.89 8.88 -4.15
CA ILE A 81 -6.89 9.57 -5.44
C ILE A 81 -6.21 10.95 -5.33
N ILE A 82 -6.53 11.73 -4.30
CA ILE A 82 -5.89 13.04 -4.07
C ILE A 82 -4.37 12.86 -3.89
N PHE A 83 -3.98 11.86 -3.10
CA PHE A 83 -2.58 11.56 -2.84
C PHE A 83 -1.83 11.09 -4.10
N LEU A 84 -2.49 10.31 -4.95
CA LEU A 84 -1.97 9.88 -6.25
C LEU A 84 -1.80 11.07 -7.20
N LEU A 85 -2.79 11.96 -7.29
CA LEU A 85 -2.69 13.18 -8.10
C LEU A 85 -1.52 14.06 -7.65
N TYR A 86 -1.32 14.21 -6.34
CA TYR A 86 -0.16 14.91 -5.79
C TYR A 86 1.16 14.25 -6.21
N GLY A 87 1.24 12.91 -6.16
CA GLY A 87 2.40 12.15 -6.63
C GLY A 87 2.67 12.32 -8.12
N VAL A 88 1.63 12.37 -8.95
CA VAL A 88 1.74 12.65 -10.40
C VAL A 88 2.29 14.04 -10.64
N VAL A 89 1.82 15.07 -9.92
CA VAL A 89 2.37 16.43 -10.06
C VAL A 89 3.86 16.46 -9.69
N ASN A 90 4.27 15.80 -8.60
CA ASN A 90 5.69 15.68 -8.24
C ASN A 90 6.51 15.02 -9.36
N LEU A 91 5.97 13.98 -9.99
CA LEU A 91 6.62 13.33 -11.12
C LEU A 91 6.81 14.29 -12.30
N LEU A 92 5.79 15.10 -12.61
CA LEU A 92 5.86 16.11 -13.67
C LEU A 92 6.87 17.24 -13.36
N GLU A 93 7.04 17.61 -12.09
CA GLU A 93 8.09 18.54 -11.65
C GLU A 93 9.49 17.94 -11.86
N ILE A 94 9.68 16.66 -11.54
CA ILE A 94 10.96 15.94 -11.74
C ILE A 94 11.31 15.87 -13.23
N PHE A 95 10.34 15.62 -14.11
CA PHE A 95 10.54 15.60 -15.56
C PHE A 95 10.62 16.98 -16.20
N GLY A 96 10.49 18.07 -15.43
CA GLY A 96 10.62 19.45 -15.93
C GLY A 96 9.45 19.92 -16.79
N ILE A 97 8.29 19.24 -16.74
CA ILE A 97 7.07 19.67 -17.44
C ILE A 97 6.40 20.84 -16.69
N ILE A 98 6.53 20.84 -15.36
CA ILE A 98 5.98 21.87 -14.45
C ILE A 98 7.14 22.48 -13.66
N PRO A 99 7.11 23.80 -13.34
CA PRO A 99 8.14 24.41 -12.50
C PRO A 99 8.25 23.75 -11.12
N ARG A 100 9.49 23.58 -10.64
CA ARG A 100 9.76 23.05 -9.30
C ARG A 100 9.13 23.94 -8.22
N GLY A 101 8.50 23.31 -7.23
CA GLY A 101 7.82 24.01 -6.14
C GLY A 101 6.44 24.55 -6.52
N PHE A 102 5.82 23.96 -7.55
CA PHE A 102 4.42 24.24 -7.89
C PHE A 102 3.51 23.84 -6.73
N LEU A 103 3.85 22.77 -6.01
CA LEU A 103 3.20 22.41 -4.76
C LEU A 103 3.96 22.95 -3.54
N PRO A 104 3.26 23.54 -2.55
CA PRO A 104 3.90 24.21 -1.41
C PRO A 104 4.36 23.27 -0.28
N PHE A 105 4.09 21.97 -0.37
CA PHE A 105 4.38 21.02 0.70
C PHE A 105 5.76 20.39 0.53
N SER A 106 6.48 20.19 1.64
CA SER A 106 7.78 19.52 1.63
C SER A 106 7.65 18.01 1.44
N ASP A 107 8.70 17.39 0.89
CA ASP A 107 8.81 15.93 0.72
C ASP A 107 8.64 15.17 2.04
N VAL A 108 9.04 15.77 3.16
CA VAL A 108 8.87 15.24 4.51
C VAL A 108 7.39 15.13 4.89
N ILE A 109 6.62 16.19 4.68
CA ILE A 109 5.18 16.21 4.97
C ILE A 109 4.46 15.21 4.06
N TYR A 110 4.81 15.21 2.77
CA TYR A 110 4.25 14.25 1.81
C TYR A 110 4.52 12.81 2.24
N SER A 111 5.75 12.50 2.63
CA SER A 111 6.13 11.14 3.04
C SER A 111 5.47 10.72 4.35
N ALA A 112 5.35 11.62 5.33
CA ALA A 112 4.65 11.34 6.58
C ALA A 112 3.14 11.08 6.36
N LEU A 113 2.50 11.88 5.50
CA LEU A 113 1.09 11.68 5.13
C LEU A 113 0.90 10.38 4.35
N GLY A 114 1.80 10.05 3.43
CA GLY A 114 1.78 8.80 2.67
C GLY A 114 1.89 7.57 3.58
N ALA A 115 2.88 7.54 4.47
CA ALA A 115 3.05 6.45 5.42
C ALA A 115 1.80 6.25 6.31
N THR A 116 1.19 7.35 6.75
CA THR A 116 -0.04 7.33 7.57
C THR A 116 -1.24 6.81 6.76
N LEU A 117 -1.42 7.31 5.54
CA LEU A 117 -2.52 6.92 4.66
C LEU A 117 -2.45 5.43 4.31
N PHE A 118 -1.28 4.93 3.92
CA PHE A 118 -1.11 3.51 3.60
C PHE A 118 -1.19 2.60 4.84
N SER A 119 -0.87 3.12 6.03
CA SER A 119 -1.15 2.42 7.29
C SER A 119 -2.66 2.25 7.53
N PHE A 120 -3.47 3.26 7.20
CA PHE A 120 -4.93 3.13 7.23
C PHE A 120 -5.45 2.19 6.14
N TYR A 121 -4.87 2.19 4.94
CA TYR A 121 -5.22 1.22 3.89
C TYR A 121 -4.91 -0.21 4.34
N LEU A 122 -3.76 -0.45 4.95
CA LEU A 122 -3.40 -1.76 5.47
C LEU A 122 -4.43 -2.26 6.49
N ALA A 123 -4.85 -1.40 7.42
CA ALA A 123 -5.88 -1.72 8.40
C ALA A 123 -7.24 -1.98 7.72
N TYR A 124 -7.60 -1.16 6.72
CA TYR A 124 -8.83 -1.31 5.95
C TYR A 124 -8.89 -2.62 5.16
N HIS A 125 -7.86 -2.91 4.36
CA HIS A 125 -7.79 -4.14 3.56
C HIS A 125 -7.70 -5.38 4.44
N THR A 126 -6.92 -5.34 5.53
CA THR A 126 -6.90 -6.42 6.53
C THR A 126 -8.31 -6.64 7.10
N ARG A 127 -9.05 -5.57 7.42
CA ARG A 127 -10.40 -5.68 7.95
C ARG A 127 -11.39 -6.26 6.95
N LEU A 128 -11.29 -5.89 5.67
CA LEU A 128 -12.11 -6.46 4.61
C LEU A 128 -11.88 -7.97 4.45
N ILE A 129 -10.61 -8.39 4.50
CA ILE A 129 -10.24 -9.81 4.42
C ILE A 129 -10.78 -10.57 5.64
N VAL A 130 -10.63 -10.02 6.85
CA VAL A 130 -11.02 -10.71 8.10
C VAL A 130 -12.53 -10.72 8.33
N SER A 131 -13.22 -9.62 8.04
CA SER A 131 -14.65 -9.48 8.34
C SER A 131 -15.54 -10.31 7.42
N GLY A 132 -15.05 -10.75 6.26
CA GLY A 132 -15.87 -11.42 5.23
C GLY A 132 -17.04 -10.59 4.70
N LYS A 133 -17.18 -9.32 5.12
CA LYS A 133 -18.26 -8.37 4.77
C LYS A 133 -18.05 -7.73 3.39
N SER A 134 -17.65 -8.54 2.42
CA SER A 134 -18.16 -8.32 1.07
C SER A 134 -19.63 -8.72 1.11
N THR A 135 -20.52 -7.79 1.45
CA THR A 135 -21.99 -7.96 1.50
C THR A 135 -22.61 -8.33 0.13
N LYS A 136 -21.81 -8.83 -0.82
CA LYS A 136 -22.23 -9.37 -2.11
C LYS A 136 -21.54 -10.70 -2.50
N TYR A 137 -20.52 -11.16 -1.79
CA TYR A 137 -19.79 -12.37 -2.14
C TYR A 137 -19.25 -13.07 -0.88
N GLN A 138 -19.77 -14.28 -0.62
CA GLN A 138 -18.98 -15.36 -0.03
C GLN A 138 -17.59 -15.31 -0.67
N MET A 139 -16.51 -15.32 0.12
CA MET A 139 -15.13 -15.35 -0.38
C MET A 139 -15.02 -16.40 -1.48
N ASN A 140 -15.10 -15.91 -2.72
CA ASN A 140 -14.87 -16.66 -3.93
C ASN A 140 -13.34 -16.75 -4.00
N ASP A 141 -12.76 -17.89 -4.38
CA ASP A 141 -11.30 -18.10 -4.48
C ASP A 141 -10.58 -17.10 -5.42
N LYS A 142 -11.30 -16.13 -5.97
CA LYS A 142 -10.83 -15.00 -6.78
C LYS A 142 -10.39 -13.80 -5.95
N ASP A 143 -10.98 -13.59 -4.78
CA ASP A 143 -10.81 -12.34 -4.02
C ASP A 143 -9.59 -12.37 -3.10
N TYR A 144 -9.12 -13.56 -2.69
CA TYR A 144 -7.94 -13.68 -1.82
C TYR A 144 -6.66 -13.18 -2.49
N ILE A 145 -6.48 -13.50 -3.78
CA ILE A 145 -5.30 -13.06 -4.54
C ILE A 145 -5.28 -11.54 -4.69
N PHE A 146 -6.45 -10.94 -4.95
CA PHE A 146 -6.58 -9.49 -4.98
C PHE A 146 -6.33 -8.86 -3.61
N GLY A 147 -6.86 -9.46 -2.54
CA GLY A 147 -6.56 -9.04 -1.16
C GLY A 147 -5.07 -9.10 -0.84
N ALA A 148 -4.37 -10.16 -1.25
CA ALA A 148 -2.93 -10.29 -1.09
C ALA A 148 -2.16 -9.22 -1.89
N MET A 149 -2.56 -8.91 -3.12
CA MET A 149 -1.98 -7.81 -3.90
C MET A 149 -2.18 -6.47 -3.20
N CYS A 150 -3.37 -6.18 -2.67
CA CYS A 150 -3.64 -4.96 -1.91
C CYS A 150 -2.77 -4.85 -0.66
N LEU A 151 -2.71 -5.91 0.17
CA LEU A 151 -1.85 -5.91 1.36
C LEU A 151 -0.38 -5.70 1.00
N TYR A 152 0.10 -6.35 -0.06
CA TYR A 152 1.47 -6.20 -0.52
C TYR A 152 1.76 -4.76 -0.97
N ASN A 153 0.87 -4.18 -1.78
CA ASN A 153 0.95 -2.79 -2.20
C ASN A 153 0.98 -1.82 -1.00
N ASP A 154 0.15 -2.03 0.01
CA ASP A 154 0.14 -1.17 1.21
C ASP A 154 1.48 -1.25 1.95
N ILE A 155 2.01 -2.45 2.16
CA ILE A 155 3.29 -2.67 2.85
C ILE A 155 4.45 -2.01 2.09
N ILE A 156 4.50 -2.16 0.77
CA ILE A 156 5.53 -1.56 -0.07
C ILE A 156 5.45 -0.03 -0.03
N ASN A 157 4.26 0.55 -0.12
CA ASN A 157 4.11 2.00 -0.03
C ASN A 157 4.50 2.54 1.36
N ILE A 158 4.11 1.86 2.46
CA ILE A 158 4.59 2.20 3.81
C ILE A 158 6.12 2.20 3.85
N PHE A 159 6.76 1.17 3.28
CA PHE A 159 8.22 1.09 3.21
C PHE A 159 8.84 2.26 2.42
N ILE A 160 8.35 2.56 1.22
CA ILE A 160 8.90 3.65 0.38
C ILE A 160 8.77 5.00 1.09
N PHE A 161 7.64 5.27 1.75
CA PHE A 161 7.46 6.53 2.48
C PHE A 161 8.32 6.62 3.75
N LEU A 162 8.48 5.52 4.50
CA LEU A 162 9.39 5.48 5.64
C LEU A 162 10.85 5.60 5.21
N LEU A 163 11.23 5.00 4.09
CA LEU A 163 12.56 5.11 3.52
C LEU A 163 12.91 6.58 3.20
N ARG A 164 12.00 7.28 2.52
CA ARG A 164 12.13 8.73 2.25
C ARG A 164 12.23 9.57 3.52
N LEU A 165 11.39 9.27 4.52
CA LEU A 165 11.35 10.03 5.77
C LEU A 165 12.63 9.84 6.62
N LEU A 166 13.22 8.65 6.59
CA LEU A 166 14.45 8.35 7.33
C LEU A 166 15.69 8.91 6.62
N GLU A 167 15.71 8.93 5.29
CA GLU A 167 16.82 9.52 4.52
C GLU A 167 16.99 11.02 4.79
N ASP A 168 15.88 11.76 4.83
CA ASP A 168 15.90 13.20 5.15
C ASP A 168 16.48 13.47 6.55
N ARG A 169 16.19 12.58 7.51
CA ARG A 169 16.75 12.66 8.87
C ARG A 169 18.24 12.34 8.94
N ASP A 170 18.71 11.39 8.14
CA ASP A 170 20.12 11.02 8.08
C ASP A 170 20.94 12.07 7.30
N SER A 171 20.35 12.71 6.28
CA SER A 171 20.96 13.81 5.50
C SER A 171 21.06 15.12 6.29
N GLY A 172 20.26 15.29 7.34
CA GLY A 172 20.31 16.44 8.25
C GLY A 172 21.35 16.35 9.38
N ARG A 173 22.21 15.33 9.38
CA ARG A 173 23.34 15.14 10.30
C ARG A 173 24.67 15.21 9.57
#